data_AF-A0A1W5XGY5-F1
#
_entry.id   AF-A0A1W5XGY5-F1
#
_cell.length_a   1.000
_cell.length_b   1.000
_cell.length_c   1.000
_cell.angle_alpha   90.00
_cell.angle_beta   90.00
_cell.angle_gamma   90.00
#
_symmetry.space_group_name_H-M   'P 1'
#
loop_
_entity.id
_entity.type
_entity.pdbx_description
1 polymer ?
#
loop_
_entity_poly.entity_id
_entity_poly.type
_entity_poly.pdbx_seq_one_letter_code
_entity_poly.pdbx_strand_id
1 'polypeptide(L)'
;MTTLSSYGPPGGLTDLSDFGRKAWDVFVSDNIDAAIKGPDPAEVLNDGPRSQFYNLTKTDTAPDAQTATVSWTAFPRLLKVNSTSDLQRWKKAEASRKVQDEYCEWSVTRTDGKITRATFTCEGPEYWDVLAKTSPETVLRLYRRHISPDVQEGDLFVNGAYDRFNKWNSTTTNGAMHLIQKNNTLAAEIELAAAATLRRVIDGTELTAEQELIKCSRYGQAERNSDPHIGGSVNALARQKADISLADPVGLYFDGLSTEGWETPDGSDPQSYWSYERGDAEHPVRAVYEVPADKGFTVGDITINGRALQFGAQIADFITIKLVAVACRFGQSTTAPQTACRQDSPTELARPEEAFVASAFSAYGYLGTAPGQALRPTRNA
;
A
#
# COMPACT_ATOMS: atom_id res chain seq x y z
N MET A 1 -5.31 19.83 -23.17
CA MET A 1 -6.39 19.63 -22.17
C MET A 1 -6.12 20.59 -21.02
N THR A 2 -7.06 20.80 -20.11
CA THR A 2 -6.81 21.58 -18.89
C THR A 2 -6.16 20.69 -17.82
N THR A 3 -5.43 21.29 -16.89
CA THR A 3 -4.98 20.61 -15.67
C THR A 3 -6.17 20.02 -14.91
N LEU A 4 -5.91 18.98 -14.13
CA LEU A 4 -6.87 18.45 -13.16
C LEU A 4 -7.15 19.54 -12.11
N SER A 5 -8.41 19.74 -11.74
CA SER A 5 -8.76 20.77 -10.74
C SER A 5 -8.32 20.40 -9.32
N SER A 6 -8.37 19.11 -9.00
CA SER A 6 -8.04 18.53 -7.70
C SER A 6 -7.98 17.00 -7.81
N TYR A 7 -7.14 16.35 -7.02
CA TYR A 7 -7.14 14.89 -6.90
C TYR A 7 -8.38 14.38 -6.18
N GLY A 8 -9.01 13.35 -6.76
CA GLY A 8 -10.17 12.66 -6.20
C GLY A 8 -9.77 11.66 -5.10
N PRO A 9 -10.66 11.39 -4.13
CA PRO A 9 -10.49 10.28 -3.18
C PRO A 9 -10.25 8.94 -3.88
N PRO A 10 -9.44 8.02 -3.30
CA PRO A 10 -9.16 6.73 -3.90
C PRO A 10 -10.48 5.96 -4.05
N GLY A 11 -10.66 5.26 -5.15
CA GLY A 11 -11.87 4.46 -5.38
C GLY A 11 -13.15 5.27 -5.55
N GLY A 12 -13.06 6.59 -5.81
CA GLY A 12 -14.24 7.46 -5.87
C GLY A 12 -15.00 7.52 -4.53
N LEU A 13 -14.32 7.25 -3.41
CA LEU A 13 -14.94 7.23 -2.09
C LEU A 13 -15.56 8.58 -1.72
N THR A 14 -16.76 8.53 -1.16
CA THR A 14 -17.56 9.72 -0.85
C THR A 14 -17.64 10.03 0.64
N ASP A 15 -16.79 9.41 1.46
CA ASP A 15 -16.86 9.55 2.92
C ASP A 15 -16.34 10.91 3.41
N LEU A 16 -15.45 11.56 2.64
CA LEU A 16 -14.89 12.86 2.98
C LEU A 16 -15.91 13.99 2.78
N SER A 17 -15.92 14.94 3.73
CA SER A 17 -16.59 16.24 3.56
C SER A 17 -15.89 17.11 2.50
N ASP A 18 -16.44 18.29 2.17
CA ASP A 18 -15.76 19.25 1.29
C ASP A 18 -14.37 19.66 1.83
N PHE A 19 -14.26 19.81 3.15
CA PHE A 19 -12.98 20.10 3.79
C PHE A 19 -12.02 18.91 3.70
N GLY A 20 -12.53 17.70 3.94
CA GLY A 20 -11.77 16.46 3.76
C GLY A 20 -11.24 16.26 2.34
N ARG A 21 -12.06 16.54 1.32
CA ARG A 21 -11.64 16.47 -0.09
C ARG A 21 -10.50 17.43 -0.42
N LYS A 22 -10.55 18.66 0.10
CA LYS A 22 -9.45 19.62 -0.06
C LYS A 22 -8.17 19.17 0.65
N ALA A 23 -8.31 18.62 1.86
CA ALA A 23 -7.16 18.07 2.59
C ALA A 23 -6.55 16.86 1.87
N TRP A 24 -7.38 16.02 1.24
CA TRP A 24 -6.94 14.91 0.41
C TRP A 24 -6.19 15.38 -0.84
N ASP A 25 -6.75 16.35 -1.57
CA ASP A 25 -6.09 16.96 -2.73
C ASP A 25 -4.71 17.51 -2.38
N VAL A 26 -4.61 18.28 -1.29
CA VAL A 26 -3.33 18.80 -0.78
C VAL A 26 -2.37 17.66 -0.47
N PHE A 27 -2.82 16.61 0.22
CA PHE A 27 -1.98 15.46 0.54
C PHE A 27 -1.41 14.81 -0.74
N VAL A 28 -2.23 14.51 -1.73
CA VAL A 28 -1.78 13.84 -2.97
C VAL A 28 -0.86 14.77 -3.78
N SER A 29 -1.26 16.03 -3.96
CA SER A 29 -0.50 17.02 -4.74
C SER A 29 0.88 17.28 -4.11
N ASP A 30 0.95 17.45 -2.79
CA ASP A 30 2.21 17.68 -2.08
C ASP A 30 3.14 16.44 -2.13
N ASN A 31 2.59 15.23 -2.01
CA ASN A 31 3.39 14.01 -2.13
C ASN A 31 3.92 13.82 -3.55
N ILE A 32 3.14 14.15 -4.58
CA ILE A 32 3.62 14.09 -5.96
C ILE A 32 4.72 15.12 -6.18
N ASP A 33 4.57 16.36 -5.71
CA ASP A 33 5.63 17.37 -5.84
C ASP A 33 6.90 16.99 -5.09
N ALA A 34 6.76 16.44 -3.88
CA ALA A 34 7.88 15.92 -3.12
C ALA A 34 8.58 14.80 -3.88
N ALA A 35 7.82 13.88 -4.48
CA ALA A 35 8.35 12.79 -5.27
C ALA A 35 8.99 13.26 -6.59
N ILE A 36 8.50 14.32 -7.24
CA ILE A 36 9.15 14.96 -8.41
C ILE A 36 10.49 15.57 -8.01
N LYS A 37 10.53 16.27 -6.87
CA LYS A 37 11.75 16.86 -6.32
C LYS A 37 12.78 15.78 -6.00
N GLY A 38 12.33 14.66 -5.44
CA GLY A 38 13.18 13.59 -4.92
C GLY A 38 13.87 13.99 -3.61
N PRO A 39 14.74 13.11 -3.07
CA PRO A 39 15.50 13.39 -1.85
C PRO A 39 16.47 14.56 -2.02
N ASP A 40 16.97 15.08 -0.89
CA ASP A 40 18.00 16.13 -0.93
C ASP A 40 19.25 15.61 -1.68
N PRO A 41 19.69 16.27 -2.77
CA PRO A 41 20.85 15.83 -3.53
C PRO A 41 22.18 15.91 -2.73
N ALA A 42 22.21 16.59 -1.59
CA ALA A 42 23.34 16.55 -0.66
C ALA A 42 23.40 15.25 0.15
N GLU A 43 22.24 14.60 0.37
CA GLU A 43 22.08 13.38 1.15
C GLU A 43 21.99 12.13 0.25
N VAL A 44 21.41 12.27 -0.94
CA VAL A 44 21.20 11.16 -1.88
C VAL A 44 21.63 11.58 -3.29
N LEU A 45 22.71 10.99 -3.75
CA LEU A 45 23.27 11.21 -5.07
C LEU A 45 22.54 10.39 -6.13
N ASN A 46 22.48 10.95 -7.35
CA ASN A 46 21.94 10.31 -8.55
C ASN A 46 20.47 9.89 -8.45
N ASP A 47 19.66 10.54 -7.61
CA ASP A 47 18.24 10.19 -7.44
C ASP A 47 17.26 11.33 -7.79
N GLY A 48 17.78 12.34 -8.49
CA GLY A 48 17.00 13.46 -8.99
C GLY A 48 17.82 14.34 -9.96
N PRO A 49 17.17 15.33 -10.61
CA PRO A 49 15.72 15.57 -10.57
C PRO A 49 14.93 14.49 -11.35
N ARG A 50 13.68 14.22 -10.95
CA ARG A 50 12.78 13.25 -11.61
C ARG A 50 11.86 13.97 -12.61
N SER A 51 12.46 14.66 -13.57
CA SER A 51 11.79 15.61 -14.48
C SER A 51 10.81 14.99 -15.47
N GLN A 52 10.78 13.66 -15.59
CA GLN A 52 9.76 12.95 -16.37
C GLN A 52 8.50 12.65 -15.56
N PHE A 53 8.49 12.85 -14.24
CA PHE A 53 7.28 12.73 -13.43
C PHE A 53 6.59 14.09 -13.28
N TYR A 54 5.26 14.14 -13.33
CA TYR A 54 4.52 15.41 -13.25
C TYR A 54 3.26 15.34 -12.39
N ASN A 55 2.82 16.50 -11.93
CA ASN A 55 1.62 16.68 -11.12
C ASN A 55 0.43 17.08 -12.01
N LEU A 56 -0.63 16.26 -12.02
CA LEU A 56 -1.83 16.47 -12.86
C LEU A 56 -2.55 17.79 -12.58
N THR A 57 -2.40 18.34 -11.37
CA THR A 57 -3.04 19.62 -10.99
C THR A 57 -2.24 20.84 -11.43
N LYS A 58 -0.97 20.66 -11.81
CA LYS A 58 -0.04 21.76 -12.13
C LYS A 58 0.43 21.75 -13.58
N THR A 59 0.48 20.58 -14.19
CA THR A 59 0.91 20.36 -15.56
C THR A 59 -0.22 19.65 -16.31
N ASP A 60 -0.57 20.15 -17.49
CA ASP A 60 -1.63 19.56 -18.27
C ASP A 60 -1.26 18.14 -18.73
N THR A 61 -2.25 17.30 -19.00
CA THR A 61 -2.00 16.02 -19.67
C THR A 61 -2.19 16.22 -21.18
N ALA A 62 -1.17 15.90 -21.98
CA ALA A 62 -1.19 16.16 -23.41
C ALA A 62 -2.18 15.25 -24.16
N PRO A 63 -2.67 15.64 -25.36
CA PRO A 63 -3.68 14.88 -26.10
C PRO A 63 -3.30 13.45 -26.51
N ASP A 64 -2.00 13.14 -26.54
CA ASP A 64 -1.45 11.82 -26.85
C ASP A 64 -1.39 10.89 -25.63
N ALA A 65 -2.04 11.26 -24.53
CA ALA A 65 -2.00 10.50 -23.29
C ALA A 65 -2.52 9.08 -23.44
N GLN A 66 -1.82 8.14 -22.81
CA GLN A 66 -2.16 6.73 -22.71
C GLN A 66 -2.09 6.32 -21.25
N THR A 67 -2.95 5.39 -20.85
CA THR A 67 -2.89 4.75 -19.53
C THR A 67 -2.19 3.39 -19.64
N ALA A 68 -1.47 3.02 -18.59
CA ALA A 68 -0.86 1.71 -18.45
C ALA A 68 -1.26 1.13 -17.08
N THR A 69 -2.03 0.05 -17.11
CA THR A 69 -2.34 -0.74 -15.92
C THR A 69 -1.15 -1.61 -15.57
N VAL A 70 -0.65 -1.45 -14.35
CA VAL A 70 0.41 -2.30 -13.78
C VAL A 70 -0.23 -3.19 -12.74
N SER A 71 -0.20 -4.50 -12.94
CA SER A 71 -0.94 -5.48 -12.13
C SER A 71 -0.01 -6.56 -11.58
N TRP A 72 -0.19 -6.95 -10.32
CA TRP A 72 0.64 -7.97 -9.65
C TRP A 72 -0.17 -8.79 -8.63
N THR A 73 0.39 -9.92 -8.21
CA THR A 73 -0.24 -10.82 -7.21
C THR A 73 -0.18 -10.24 -5.80
N ALA A 74 -1.32 -10.30 -5.10
CA ALA A 74 -1.52 -9.79 -3.74
C ALA A 74 -0.83 -10.62 -2.65
N PHE A 75 -0.46 -11.88 -2.90
CA PHE A 75 0.23 -12.69 -1.91
C PHE A 75 1.70 -12.23 -1.72
N PRO A 76 2.16 -11.99 -0.48
CA PRO A 76 3.53 -11.60 -0.13
C PRO A 76 4.62 -12.48 -0.74
N ARG A 77 5.37 -11.94 -1.72
CA ARG A 77 6.47 -12.68 -2.35
C ARG A 77 7.59 -12.99 -1.34
N LEU A 78 7.87 -12.08 -0.41
CA LEU A 78 8.83 -12.31 0.67
C LEU A 78 8.50 -13.57 1.49
N LEU A 79 7.23 -13.86 1.73
CA LEU A 79 6.83 -15.09 2.42
C LEU A 79 6.98 -16.32 1.54
N LYS A 80 6.72 -16.18 0.24
CA LYS A 80 6.88 -17.26 -0.75
C LYS A 80 8.33 -17.71 -0.85
N VAL A 81 9.28 -16.78 -1.03
CA VAL A 81 10.70 -17.13 -1.22
C VAL A 81 11.39 -17.59 0.07
N ASN A 82 10.89 -17.16 1.24
CA ASN A 82 11.44 -17.56 2.54
C ASN A 82 10.70 -18.73 3.20
N SER A 83 9.97 -19.54 2.41
CA SER A 83 9.25 -20.71 2.90
C SER A 83 9.50 -21.93 2.03
N THR A 84 9.48 -23.11 2.65
CA THR A 84 9.76 -24.39 1.99
C THR A 84 8.49 -25.10 1.51
N SER A 85 7.30 -24.57 1.82
CA SER A 85 6.01 -25.11 1.38
C SER A 85 4.90 -24.07 1.41
N ASP A 86 3.82 -24.33 0.68
CA ASP A 86 2.60 -23.50 0.68
C ASP A 86 1.99 -23.37 2.08
N LEU A 87 1.87 -24.49 2.80
CA LEU A 87 1.33 -24.48 4.16
C LEU A 87 2.13 -23.57 5.09
N GLN A 88 3.46 -23.54 4.94
CA GLN A 88 4.31 -22.68 5.76
C GLN A 88 4.11 -21.19 5.42
N ARG A 89 4.10 -20.81 4.14
CA ARG A 89 3.91 -19.41 3.75
C ARG A 89 2.50 -18.90 4.09
N TRP A 90 1.47 -19.73 3.96
CA TRP A 90 0.10 -19.37 4.35
C TRP A 90 -0.03 -19.15 5.86
N LYS A 91 0.53 -20.05 6.67
CA LYS A 91 0.56 -19.88 8.13
C LYS A 91 1.31 -18.62 8.56
N LYS A 92 2.43 -18.30 7.90
CA LYS A 92 3.17 -17.06 8.17
C LYS A 92 2.33 -15.83 7.83
N ALA A 93 1.66 -15.82 6.68
CA ALA A 93 0.82 -14.71 6.23
C ALA A 93 -0.39 -14.44 7.14
N GLU A 94 -0.90 -15.49 7.80
CA GLU A 94 -2.02 -15.40 8.76
C GLU A 94 -1.58 -15.03 10.18
N ALA A 95 -0.28 -15.12 10.49
CA ALA A 95 0.22 -14.85 11.83
C ALA A 95 0.17 -13.35 12.18
N SER A 96 0.25 -12.46 11.17
CA SER A 96 0.19 -11.02 11.39
C SER A 96 -0.10 -10.26 10.11
N ARG A 97 -0.90 -9.20 10.19
CA ARG A 97 -1.05 -8.22 9.10
C ARG A 97 0.26 -7.54 8.70
N LYS A 98 1.26 -7.48 9.60
CA LYS A 98 2.56 -6.85 9.32
C LYS A 98 3.39 -7.56 8.24
N VAL A 99 3.05 -8.80 7.90
CA VAL A 99 3.72 -9.56 6.84
C VAL A 99 2.91 -9.66 5.55
N GLN A 100 1.78 -8.94 5.46
CA GLN A 100 0.94 -8.86 4.27
C GLN A 100 1.35 -7.62 3.45
N ASP A 101 2.52 -7.67 2.82
CA ASP A 101 3.25 -6.49 2.30
C ASP A 101 3.11 -6.25 0.80
N GLU A 102 2.00 -6.63 0.16
CA GLU A 102 1.77 -6.45 -1.29
C GLU A 102 0.51 -5.63 -1.59
N TYR A 103 0.31 -4.55 -0.82
CA TYR A 103 -0.83 -3.63 -0.98
C TYR A 103 -2.21 -4.30 -0.93
N CYS A 104 -2.28 -5.48 -0.33
CA CYS A 104 -3.49 -6.19 0.00
C CYS A 104 -3.32 -6.80 1.39
N GLU A 105 -4.17 -6.41 2.31
CA GLU A 105 -4.19 -6.94 3.66
C GLU A 105 -5.56 -7.50 3.98
N TRP A 106 -5.61 -8.52 4.83
CA TRP A 106 -6.82 -9.27 5.08
C TRP A 106 -6.95 -9.78 6.51
N SER A 107 -8.21 -10.04 6.85
CA SER A 107 -8.64 -10.70 8.06
C SER A 107 -9.73 -11.72 7.71
N VAL A 108 -9.81 -12.79 8.49
CA VAL A 108 -10.81 -13.84 8.27
C VAL A 108 -11.60 -14.12 9.55
N THR A 109 -12.89 -14.33 9.41
CA THR A 109 -13.78 -14.77 10.48
C THR A 109 -13.93 -16.28 10.41
N ARG A 110 -13.93 -16.94 11.56
CA ARG A 110 -14.07 -18.39 11.66
C ARG A 110 -15.16 -18.79 12.64
N THR A 111 -15.88 -19.85 12.30
CA THR A 111 -16.82 -20.56 13.19
C THR A 111 -16.42 -22.04 13.16
N ASP A 112 -16.27 -22.66 14.33
CA ASP A 112 -15.85 -24.06 14.49
C ASP A 112 -14.57 -24.42 13.69
N GLY A 113 -13.64 -23.46 13.61
CA GLY A 113 -12.37 -23.61 12.92
C GLY A 113 -12.44 -23.45 11.39
N LYS A 114 -13.62 -23.31 10.79
CA LYS A 114 -13.79 -23.05 9.35
C LYS A 114 -13.93 -21.57 9.06
N ILE A 115 -13.39 -21.11 7.93
CA ILE A 115 -13.59 -19.73 7.47
C ILE A 115 -15.04 -19.54 7.04
N THR A 116 -15.71 -18.54 7.60
CA THR A 116 -17.05 -18.12 7.17
C THR A 116 -16.99 -16.90 6.27
N ARG A 117 -16.04 -16.00 6.51
CA ARG A 117 -15.84 -14.76 5.76
C ARG A 117 -14.36 -14.43 5.68
N ALA A 118 -13.89 -14.02 4.51
CA ALA A 118 -12.60 -13.39 4.33
C ALA A 118 -12.79 -11.95 3.84
N THR A 119 -12.10 -10.99 4.44
CA THR A 119 -12.20 -9.58 4.10
C THR A 119 -10.83 -9.04 3.74
N PHE A 120 -10.74 -8.40 2.58
CA PHE A 120 -9.52 -7.87 1.98
C PHE A 120 -9.67 -6.35 1.79
N THR A 121 -8.58 -5.61 1.99
CA THR A 121 -8.53 -4.17 1.77
C THR A 121 -7.22 -3.77 1.09
N CYS A 122 -7.31 -2.80 0.18
CA CYS A 122 -6.19 -2.01 -0.32
C CYS A 122 -6.39 -0.51 -0.05
N GLU A 123 -7.30 -0.15 0.88
CA GLU A 123 -7.49 1.24 1.30
C GLU A 123 -6.23 1.76 2.02
N GLY A 124 -5.61 2.80 1.45
CA GLY A 124 -4.40 3.42 2.01
C GLY A 124 -4.65 4.09 3.37
N PRO A 125 -3.70 3.99 4.32
CA PRO A 125 -3.88 4.55 5.67
C PRO A 125 -4.06 6.07 5.66
N GLU A 126 -3.50 6.78 4.68
CA GLU A 126 -3.55 8.24 4.63
C GLU A 126 -4.95 8.77 4.35
N TYR A 127 -5.77 8.06 3.57
CA TYR A 127 -7.19 8.40 3.39
C TYR A 127 -7.92 8.35 4.73
N TRP A 128 -7.62 7.33 5.54
CA TRP A 128 -8.20 7.15 6.86
C TRP A 128 -7.72 8.20 7.87
N ASP A 129 -6.46 8.64 7.79
CA ASP A 129 -5.98 9.74 8.63
C ASP A 129 -6.66 11.07 8.28
N VAL A 130 -6.82 11.36 6.98
CA VAL A 130 -7.54 12.56 6.54
C VAL A 130 -8.98 12.48 7.04
N LEU A 131 -9.66 11.35 6.80
CA LEU A 131 -11.03 11.14 7.25
C LEU A 131 -11.17 11.27 8.77
N ALA A 132 -10.25 10.70 9.55
CA ALA A 132 -10.26 10.77 11.01
C ALA A 132 -10.03 12.18 11.53
N LYS A 133 -9.19 12.98 10.87
CA LYS A 133 -8.94 14.39 11.22
C LYS A 133 -10.13 15.28 10.88
N THR A 134 -10.82 15.01 9.76
CA THR A 134 -11.86 15.91 9.25
C THR A 134 -13.29 15.49 9.58
N SER A 135 -13.53 14.21 9.86
CA SER A 135 -14.85 13.61 10.07
C SER A 135 -14.76 12.33 10.94
N PRO A 136 -14.29 12.43 12.21
CA PRO A 136 -14.06 11.27 13.08
C PRO A 136 -15.31 10.41 13.32
N GLU A 137 -16.49 11.02 13.35
CA GLU A 137 -17.77 10.31 13.45
C GLU A 137 -18.05 9.41 12.24
N THR A 138 -17.58 9.81 11.07
CA THR A 138 -17.66 8.99 9.86
C THR A 138 -16.74 7.77 9.95
N VAL A 139 -15.54 7.91 10.55
CA VAL A 139 -14.66 6.76 10.82
C VAL A 139 -15.37 5.73 11.70
N LEU A 140 -15.94 6.16 12.83
CA LEU A 140 -16.67 5.27 13.74
C LEU A 140 -17.83 4.56 13.02
N ARG A 141 -18.61 5.30 12.22
CA ARG A 141 -19.72 4.73 11.44
C ARG A 141 -19.23 3.67 10.44
N LEU A 142 -18.13 3.92 9.75
CA LEU A 142 -17.59 2.99 8.77
C LEU A 142 -17.01 1.73 9.41
N TYR A 143 -16.27 1.86 10.51
CA TYR A 143 -15.83 0.69 11.28
C TYR A 143 -17.01 -0.15 11.77
N ARG A 144 -18.07 0.50 12.27
CA ARG A 144 -19.29 -0.22 12.68
C ARG A 144 -19.96 -0.97 11.54
N ARG A 145 -19.96 -0.38 10.35
CA ARG A 145 -20.55 -0.97 9.14
C ARG A 145 -19.74 -2.15 8.59
N HIS A 146 -18.42 -2.00 8.50
CA HIS A 146 -17.58 -2.91 7.73
C HIS A 146 -16.74 -3.88 8.58
N ILE A 147 -16.65 -3.65 9.89
CA ILE A 147 -15.88 -4.48 10.82
C ILE A 147 -16.78 -5.10 11.88
N SER A 148 -17.37 -4.29 12.76
CA SER A 148 -18.26 -4.79 13.80
C SER A 148 -19.13 -3.68 14.40
N PRO A 149 -20.45 -3.88 14.61
CA PRO A 149 -21.31 -2.91 15.29
C PRO A 149 -20.85 -2.57 16.71
N ASP A 150 -20.04 -3.44 17.33
CA ASP A 150 -19.54 -3.27 18.70
C ASP A 150 -18.39 -2.25 18.83
N VAL A 151 -17.85 -1.76 17.71
CA VAL A 151 -16.77 -0.77 17.72
C VAL A 151 -17.19 0.48 18.49
N GLN A 152 -16.35 0.92 19.43
CA GLN A 152 -16.52 2.15 20.18
C GLN A 152 -15.49 3.21 19.77
N GLU A 153 -15.82 4.48 19.97
CA GLU A 153 -14.91 5.60 19.65
C GLU A 153 -13.55 5.47 20.36
N GLY A 154 -13.57 5.12 21.65
CA GLY A 154 -12.36 4.91 22.44
C GLY A 154 -11.51 3.71 21.99
N ASP A 155 -12.02 2.84 21.11
CA ASP A 155 -11.21 1.81 20.48
C ASP A 155 -10.38 2.37 19.32
N LEU A 156 -10.88 3.40 18.64
CA LEU A 156 -10.29 3.95 17.41
C LEU A 156 -9.42 5.18 17.68
N PHE A 157 -9.73 5.93 18.75
CA PHE A 157 -9.06 7.19 19.09
C PHE A 157 -8.44 7.12 20.48
N VAL A 158 -7.11 7.21 20.54
CA VAL A 158 -6.33 7.25 21.78
C VAL A 158 -5.87 8.67 22.02
N ASN A 159 -6.25 9.26 23.14
CA ASN A 159 -5.97 10.67 23.46
C ASN A 159 -6.43 11.65 22.36
N GLY A 160 -7.55 11.35 21.70
CA GLY A 160 -8.10 12.17 20.61
C GLY A 160 -7.39 12.00 19.25
N ALA A 161 -6.38 11.14 19.16
CA ALA A 161 -5.70 10.82 17.91
C ALA A 161 -6.14 9.45 17.39
N TYR A 162 -6.37 9.35 16.09
CA TYR A 162 -6.72 8.08 15.45
C TYR A 162 -5.55 7.09 15.52
N ASP A 163 -5.83 5.89 16.02
CA ASP A 163 -4.88 4.78 16.06
C ASP A 163 -5.10 3.85 14.86
N ARG A 164 -4.20 3.93 13.87
CA ARG A 164 -4.18 3.03 12.71
C ARG A 164 -4.08 1.55 13.10
N PHE A 165 -3.48 1.25 14.27
CA PHE A 165 -3.26 -0.11 14.79
C PHE A 165 -4.28 -0.52 15.85
N ASN A 166 -5.43 0.14 15.90
CA ASN A 166 -6.51 -0.23 16.81
C ASN A 166 -6.90 -1.72 16.70
N LYS A 167 -7.53 -2.24 17.76
CA LYS A 167 -7.85 -3.68 17.90
C LYS A 167 -8.77 -4.24 16.79
N TRP A 168 -9.46 -3.38 16.06
CA TRP A 168 -10.38 -3.71 14.97
C TRP A 168 -9.70 -3.72 13.59
N ASN A 169 -8.44 -3.26 13.51
CA ASN A 169 -7.68 -3.18 12.27
C ASN A 169 -6.33 -3.90 12.32
N SER A 170 -5.82 -4.29 13.51
CA SER A 170 -4.44 -4.79 13.63
C SER A 170 -4.26 -6.31 13.54
N THR A 171 -5.34 -7.10 13.54
CA THR A 171 -5.27 -8.56 13.59
C THR A 171 -5.77 -9.22 12.31
N THR A 172 -5.43 -10.49 12.13
CA THR A 172 -5.91 -11.32 11.00
C THR A 172 -7.27 -11.97 11.28
N THR A 173 -7.93 -11.61 12.39
CA THR A 173 -9.21 -12.21 12.82
C THR A 173 -10.30 -11.22 13.22
N ASN A 174 -9.96 -9.99 13.62
CA ASN A 174 -10.94 -9.02 14.14
C ASN A 174 -11.42 -8.04 13.09
N GLY A 175 -10.74 -7.95 11.95
CA GLY A 175 -11.04 -7.00 10.90
C GLY A 175 -9.80 -6.44 10.20
N ALA A 176 -9.99 -6.06 8.94
CA ALA A 176 -9.03 -5.30 8.16
C ALA A 176 -9.75 -4.13 7.51
N MET A 177 -9.74 -2.95 8.15
CA MET A 177 -10.40 -1.76 7.62
C MET A 177 -9.58 -1.13 6.49
N HIS A 178 -8.31 -0.85 6.79
CA HIS A 178 -7.36 -0.25 5.86
C HIS A 178 -5.98 -0.83 6.08
N LEU A 179 -5.06 -0.60 5.13
CA LEU A 179 -3.67 -1.06 5.18
C LEU A 179 -2.95 -0.55 6.45
N ILE A 180 -2.14 -1.40 7.09
CA ILE A 180 -1.34 -1.06 8.29
C ILE A 180 0.13 -1.44 8.14
N GLN A 181 0.47 -2.22 7.12
CA GLN A 181 1.84 -2.58 6.84
C GLN A 181 2.59 -1.32 6.39
N LYS A 182 3.76 -1.09 6.99
CA LYS A 182 4.51 0.17 6.90
C LYS A 182 4.98 0.59 5.50
N ASN A 183 5.08 -0.37 4.57
CA ASN A 183 5.47 -0.15 3.17
C ASN A 183 4.22 -0.04 2.26
N ASN A 184 3.04 -0.44 2.72
CA ASN A 184 1.78 -0.37 1.98
C ASN A 184 1.11 1.01 2.15
N THR A 185 1.85 2.08 1.84
CA THR A 185 1.39 3.47 1.97
C THR A 185 1.27 4.12 0.59
N LEU A 186 0.29 5.03 0.41
CA LEU A 186 0.16 5.72 -0.87
C LEU A 186 1.37 6.62 -1.16
N ALA A 187 1.94 7.24 -0.12
CA ALA A 187 3.14 8.07 -0.29
C ALA A 187 4.34 7.26 -0.83
N ALA A 188 4.57 6.06 -0.32
CA ALA A 188 5.64 5.17 -0.82
C ALA A 188 5.41 4.78 -2.29
N GLU A 189 4.16 4.58 -2.69
CA GLU A 189 3.84 4.25 -4.09
C GLU A 189 4.10 5.41 -5.04
N ILE A 190 3.66 6.63 -4.67
CA ILE A 190 3.94 7.85 -5.44
C ILE A 190 5.46 8.05 -5.58
N GLU A 191 6.21 7.87 -4.49
CA GLU A 191 7.67 7.97 -4.48
C GLU A 191 8.31 6.93 -5.41
N LEU A 192 7.85 5.69 -5.36
CA LEU A 192 8.36 4.60 -6.20
C LEU A 192 8.13 4.90 -7.69
N ALA A 193 6.91 5.28 -8.06
CA ALA A 193 6.57 5.61 -9.44
C ALA A 193 7.40 6.80 -9.96
N ALA A 194 7.58 7.85 -9.15
CA ALA A 194 8.40 9.00 -9.53
C ALA A 194 9.88 8.62 -9.71
N ALA A 195 10.46 7.89 -8.75
CA ALA A 195 11.85 7.44 -8.81
C ALA A 195 12.10 6.50 -10.00
N ALA A 196 11.12 5.68 -10.36
CA ALA A 196 11.17 4.79 -11.51
C ALA A 196 11.25 5.51 -12.86
N THR A 197 10.90 6.79 -12.93
CA THR A 197 11.05 7.59 -14.16
C THR A 197 12.53 7.87 -14.52
N LEU A 198 13.47 7.69 -13.58
CA LEU A 198 14.89 7.87 -13.84
C LEU A 198 15.43 6.74 -14.73
N ARG A 199 15.75 7.07 -15.97
CA ARG A 199 16.52 6.19 -16.86
C ARG A 199 17.95 6.06 -16.34
N ARG A 200 18.50 4.84 -16.35
CA ARG A 200 19.86 4.53 -15.86
C ARG A 200 20.70 4.01 -17.02
N VAL A 201 21.80 4.68 -17.34
CA VAL A 201 22.77 4.25 -18.37
C VAL A 201 24.14 4.11 -17.72
N ILE A 202 24.49 2.90 -17.30
CA ILE A 202 25.73 2.60 -16.57
C ILE A 202 26.75 2.07 -17.57
N ASP A 203 27.91 2.72 -17.66
CA ASP A 203 28.99 2.33 -18.59
C ASP A 203 28.52 2.15 -20.05
N GLY A 204 27.60 3.02 -20.49
CA GLY A 204 27.02 2.99 -21.84
C GLY A 204 25.88 1.98 -22.04
N THR A 205 25.52 1.20 -21.01
CA THR A 205 24.42 0.23 -21.06
C THR A 205 23.18 0.76 -20.35
N GLU A 206 22.06 0.84 -21.08
CA GLU A 206 20.77 1.21 -20.49
C GLU A 206 20.20 0.03 -19.69
N LEU A 207 20.00 0.22 -18.39
CA LEU A 207 19.36 -0.78 -17.54
C LEU A 207 17.86 -0.84 -17.88
N THR A 208 17.36 -2.05 -18.13
CA THR A 208 15.97 -2.26 -18.56
C THR A 208 15.26 -3.37 -17.81
N ALA A 209 15.99 -4.33 -17.23
CA ALA A 209 15.40 -5.38 -16.43
C ALA A 209 14.97 -4.86 -15.05
N GLU A 210 13.79 -5.26 -14.59
CA GLU A 210 13.19 -4.84 -13.32
C GLU A 210 14.16 -4.98 -12.13
N GLN A 211 14.87 -6.11 -12.07
CA GLN A 211 15.82 -6.41 -10.99
C GLN A 211 17.08 -5.55 -11.04
N GLU A 212 17.55 -5.17 -12.23
CA GLU A 212 18.69 -4.25 -12.37
C GLU A 212 18.29 -2.83 -11.98
N LEU A 213 17.12 -2.40 -12.45
CA LEU A 213 16.55 -1.09 -12.15
C LEU A 213 16.34 -0.89 -10.65
N ILE A 214 15.65 -1.80 -9.97
CA ILE A 214 15.37 -1.64 -8.53
C ILE A 214 16.65 -1.70 -7.69
N LYS A 215 17.64 -2.52 -8.05
CA LYS A 215 18.93 -2.58 -7.34
C LYS A 215 19.75 -1.30 -7.52
N CYS A 216 19.70 -0.71 -8.71
CA CYS A 216 20.42 0.50 -9.02
C CYS A 216 19.74 1.75 -8.45
N SER A 217 18.41 1.85 -8.55
CA SER A 217 17.65 3.01 -8.10
C SER A 217 17.22 2.94 -6.64
N ARG A 218 17.17 1.76 -6.02
CA ARG A 218 16.75 1.54 -4.62
C ARG A 218 15.41 2.21 -4.23
N TYR A 219 14.46 2.32 -5.17
CA TYR A 219 13.14 2.93 -4.94
C TYR A 219 12.17 2.02 -4.17
N GLY A 220 12.57 0.80 -3.83
CA GLY A 220 11.72 -0.19 -3.18
C GLY A 220 12.48 -1.46 -2.82
N GLN A 221 11.74 -2.54 -2.58
CA GLN A 221 12.25 -3.84 -2.16
C GLN A 221 12.23 -4.84 -3.34
N ALA A 222 13.42 -5.29 -3.75
CA ALA A 222 13.64 -6.13 -4.93
C ALA A 222 12.93 -7.49 -4.96
N GLU A 223 12.54 -8.02 -3.79
CA GLU A 223 11.94 -9.33 -3.62
C GLU A 223 10.42 -9.27 -3.35
N ARG A 224 9.79 -8.09 -3.47
CA ARG A 224 8.33 -7.92 -3.60
C ARG A 224 7.89 -8.19 -5.04
N ASN A 225 6.60 -8.45 -5.26
CA ASN A 225 5.99 -8.52 -6.58
C ASN A 225 5.81 -7.11 -7.16
N SER A 226 5.27 -6.19 -6.35
CA SER A 226 4.93 -4.82 -6.73
C SER A 226 6.15 -4.01 -7.17
N ASP A 227 7.08 -3.74 -6.25
CA ASP A 227 8.13 -2.75 -6.45
C ASP A 227 8.97 -2.92 -7.74
N PRO A 228 9.58 -4.09 -8.02
CA PRO A 228 10.34 -4.28 -9.26
C PRO A 228 9.45 -4.13 -10.50
N HIS A 229 8.21 -4.61 -10.44
CA HIS A 229 7.29 -4.61 -11.58
C HIS A 229 6.77 -3.21 -11.92
N ILE A 230 6.37 -2.43 -10.92
CA ILE A 230 6.00 -1.03 -11.08
C ILE A 230 7.17 -0.24 -11.61
N GLY A 231 8.35 -0.43 -11.02
CA GLY A 231 9.54 0.28 -11.46
C GLY A 231 9.91 -0.01 -12.91
N GLY A 232 9.88 -1.28 -13.35
CA GLY A 232 10.12 -1.63 -14.74
C GLY A 232 9.07 -1.09 -15.70
N SER A 233 7.79 -1.16 -15.32
CA SER A 233 6.67 -0.70 -16.15
C SER A 233 6.69 0.82 -16.36
N VAL A 234 6.89 1.58 -15.28
CA VAL A 234 7.04 3.04 -15.35
C VAL A 234 8.31 3.43 -16.11
N ASN A 235 9.43 2.75 -15.86
CA ASN A 235 10.68 3.03 -16.57
C ASN A 235 10.56 2.74 -18.07
N ALA A 236 9.75 1.75 -18.47
CA ALA A 236 9.47 1.47 -19.88
C ALA A 236 8.79 2.64 -20.60
N LEU A 237 7.92 3.39 -19.91
CA LEU A 237 7.35 4.64 -20.42
C LEU A 237 8.41 5.74 -20.45
N ALA A 238 9.28 5.82 -19.43
CA ALA A 238 10.31 6.85 -19.35
C ALA A 238 11.31 6.72 -20.51
N ARG A 239 11.68 5.49 -20.88
CA ARG A 239 12.56 5.19 -22.03
C ARG A 239 11.96 5.60 -23.38
N GLN A 240 10.64 5.72 -23.47
CA GLN A 240 9.95 6.29 -24.64
C GLN A 240 9.97 7.83 -24.65
N LYS A 241 10.72 8.45 -23.73
CA LYS A 241 10.81 9.90 -23.53
C LYS A 241 9.45 10.56 -23.29
N ALA A 242 8.56 9.85 -22.59
CA ALA A 242 7.27 10.37 -22.15
C ALA A 242 7.40 11.15 -20.84
N ASP A 243 6.44 12.03 -20.59
CA ASP A 243 6.11 12.55 -19.26
C ASP A 243 5.07 11.62 -18.63
N ILE A 244 5.23 11.31 -17.35
CA ILE A 244 4.52 10.26 -16.64
C ILE A 244 3.90 10.81 -15.34
N SER A 245 2.69 10.37 -15.01
CA SER A 245 2.05 10.58 -13.72
C SER A 245 1.31 9.30 -13.31
N LEU A 246 0.75 9.28 -12.11
CA LEU A 246 -0.29 8.34 -11.72
C LEU A 246 -1.66 8.91 -12.11
N ALA A 247 -2.57 8.05 -12.57
CA ALA A 247 -3.93 8.45 -12.94
C ALA A 247 -4.75 8.83 -11.70
N ASP A 248 -5.67 9.78 -11.88
CA ASP A 248 -6.66 10.14 -10.85
C ASP A 248 -7.89 9.22 -10.97
N PRO A 249 -8.43 8.68 -9.85
CA PRO A 249 -7.94 8.82 -8.48
C PRO A 249 -6.64 8.02 -8.23
N VAL A 250 -5.66 8.66 -7.59
CA VAL A 250 -4.37 8.02 -7.27
C VAL A 250 -4.58 7.00 -6.16
N GLY A 251 -4.25 5.73 -6.42
CA GLY A 251 -4.45 4.65 -5.45
C GLY A 251 -4.05 3.28 -5.97
N LEU A 252 -4.28 2.30 -5.10
CA LEU A 252 -4.09 0.88 -5.36
C LEU A 252 -5.47 0.22 -5.35
N TYR A 253 -5.74 -0.61 -6.35
CA TYR A 253 -7.09 -1.16 -6.57
C TYR A 253 -7.04 -2.65 -6.80
N PHE A 254 -8.10 -3.38 -6.40
CA PHE A 254 -8.25 -4.75 -6.83
C PHE A 254 -8.40 -4.80 -8.35
N ASP A 255 -7.57 -5.60 -9.00
CA ASP A 255 -7.67 -5.85 -10.44
C ASP A 255 -8.49 -7.12 -10.72
N GLY A 256 -8.60 -8.01 -9.74
CA GLY A 256 -9.53 -9.13 -9.78
C GLY A 256 -9.22 -10.23 -8.79
N LEU A 257 -10.04 -11.28 -8.88
CA LEU A 257 -9.84 -12.58 -8.28
C LEU A 257 -9.95 -13.62 -9.39
N SER A 258 -8.98 -14.53 -9.48
CA SER A 258 -9.12 -15.75 -10.27
C SER A 258 -9.62 -16.89 -9.39
N THR A 259 -10.65 -17.61 -9.82
CA THR A 259 -11.14 -18.83 -9.15
C THR A 259 -10.78 -20.09 -9.92
N GLU A 260 -9.72 -20.06 -10.73
CA GLU A 260 -9.24 -21.24 -11.44
C GLU A 260 -8.82 -22.35 -10.47
N GLY A 261 -9.37 -23.55 -10.67
CA GLY A 261 -9.13 -24.71 -9.80
C GLY A 261 -9.93 -24.69 -8.49
N TRP A 262 -10.90 -23.79 -8.34
CA TRP A 262 -11.75 -23.72 -7.16
C TRP A 262 -13.01 -24.57 -7.35
N GLU A 263 -13.41 -25.30 -6.31
CA GLU A 263 -14.60 -26.15 -6.33
C GLU A 263 -15.47 -25.88 -5.10
N THR A 264 -16.76 -25.66 -5.33
CA THR A 264 -17.77 -25.46 -4.29
C THR A 264 -18.53 -26.77 -4.05
N PRO A 265 -18.98 -27.06 -2.81
CA PRO A 265 -19.70 -28.31 -2.52
C PRO A 265 -20.99 -28.52 -3.29
N ASP A 266 -21.68 -27.44 -3.68
CA ASP A 266 -22.95 -27.47 -4.41
C ASP A 266 -22.78 -27.30 -5.94
N GLY A 267 -21.55 -27.17 -6.44
CA GLY A 267 -21.25 -26.94 -7.86
C GLY A 267 -21.56 -25.53 -8.36
N SER A 268 -21.88 -24.58 -7.47
CA SER A 268 -22.01 -23.16 -7.82
C SER A 268 -20.68 -22.53 -8.24
N ASP A 269 -20.76 -21.44 -9.01
CA ASP A 269 -19.58 -20.69 -9.42
C ASP A 269 -18.88 -20.04 -8.20
N PRO A 270 -17.63 -20.43 -7.85
CA PRO A 270 -16.89 -19.84 -6.74
C PRO A 270 -16.69 -18.33 -6.89
N GLN A 271 -16.64 -17.78 -8.12
CA GLN A 271 -16.49 -16.34 -8.34
C GLN A 271 -17.70 -15.55 -7.82
N SER A 272 -18.89 -16.18 -7.77
CA SER A 272 -20.12 -15.52 -7.31
C SER A 272 -20.12 -15.14 -5.82
N TYR A 273 -19.16 -15.65 -5.04
CA TYR A 273 -18.99 -15.35 -3.62
C TYR A 273 -18.01 -14.21 -3.34
N TRP A 274 -17.38 -13.65 -4.38
CA TRP A 274 -16.54 -12.46 -4.29
C TRP A 274 -17.36 -11.19 -4.56
N SER A 275 -17.27 -10.22 -3.65
CA SER A 275 -17.96 -8.94 -3.80
C SER A 275 -17.09 -7.77 -3.37
N TYR A 276 -17.23 -6.64 -4.07
CA TYR A 276 -16.63 -5.38 -3.66
C TYR A 276 -17.60 -4.62 -2.75
N GLU A 277 -17.14 -4.21 -1.57
CA GLU A 277 -17.95 -3.44 -0.61
C GLU A 277 -17.68 -1.94 -0.68
N ARG A 278 -16.50 -1.53 -1.16
CA ARG A 278 -16.07 -0.14 -1.25
C ARG A 278 -15.20 0.09 -2.48
N GLY A 279 -15.25 1.32 -2.99
CA GLY A 279 -14.67 1.71 -4.27
C GLY A 279 -15.71 1.68 -5.39
N ASP A 280 -15.44 2.40 -6.48
CA ASP A 280 -16.22 2.32 -7.71
C ASP A 280 -15.88 1.06 -8.53
N ALA A 281 -16.56 0.87 -9.66
CA ALA A 281 -16.44 -0.34 -10.48
C ALA A 281 -15.05 -0.53 -11.12
N GLU A 282 -14.31 0.56 -11.35
CA GLU A 282 -12.98 0.53 -11.95
C GLU A 282 -11.87 0.53 -10.89
N HIS A 283 -12.19 1.06 -9.70
CA HIS A 283 -11.27 1.30 -8.60
C HIS A 283 -11.76 0.69 -7.26
N PRO A 284 -12.02 -0.63 -7.19
CA PRO A 284 -12.44 -1.29 -5.95
C PRO A 284 -11.30 -1.29 -4.92
N VAL A 285 -11.64 -0.98 -3.66
CA VAL A 285 -10.66 -0.86 -2.55
C VAL A 285 -10.93 -1.77 -1.35
N ARG A 286 -12.12 -2.36 -1.27
CA ARG A 286 -12.48 -3.36 -0.26
C ARG A 286 -13.26 -4.50 -0.89
N ALA A 287 -12.87 -5.72 -0.57
CA ALA A 287 -13.53 -6.91 -1.05
C ALA A 287 -13.80 -7.94 0.05
N VAL A 288 -14.83 -8.74 -0.16
CA VAL A 288 -15.25 -9.81 0.74
C VAL A 288 -15.49 -11.08 -0.06
N TYR A 289 -15.01 -12.18 0.49
CA TYR A 289 -15.36 -13.53 0.05
C TYR A 289 -16.19 -14.20 1.14
N GLU A 290 -17.47 -14.43 0.85
CA GLU A 290 -18.45 -14.97 1.81
C GLU A 290 -19.52 -15.79 1.10
N VAL A 291 -19.85 -16.95 1.68
CA VAL A 291 -20.91 -17.82 1.17
C VAL A 291 -22.23 -17.44 1.86
N PRO A 292 -23.32 -17.17 1.11
CA PRO A 292 -24.65 -16.93 1.68
C PRO A 292 -25.10 -18.07 2.60
N ALA A 293 -25.75 -17.71 3.71
CA ALA A 293 -26.13 -18.68 4.75
C ALA A 293 -27.09 -19.79 4.27
N ASP A 294 -27.86 -19.54 3.22
CA ASP A 294 -28.81 -20.49 2.63
C ASP A 294 -28.15 -21.61 1.80
N LYS A 295 -26.84 -21.51 1.51
CA LYS A 295 -26.09 -22.51 0.76
C LYS A 295 -25.74 -23.78 1.55
N GLY A 296 -25.78 -23.73 2.88
CA GLY A 296 -25.49 -24.89 3.73
C GLY A 296 -24.01 -25.30 3.80
N PHE A 297 -23.11 -24.47 3.28
CA PHE A 297 -21.65 -24.59 3.43
C PHE A 297 -21.02 -23.22 3.64
N THR A 298 -19.74 -23.19 4.02
CA THR A 298 -18.98 -21.97 4.31
C THR A 298 -17.77 -21.84 3.40
N VAL A 299 -17.07 -20.69 3.43
CA VAL A 299 -15.82 -20.49 2.67
C VAL A 299 -14.81 -21.62 2.94
N GLY A 300 -14.73 -22.11 4.17
CA GLY A 300 -13.82 -23.19 4.55
C GLY A 300 -14.14 -24.56 3.94
N ASP A 301 -15.32 -24.72 3.32
CA ASP A 301 -15.72 -25.95 2.62
C ASP A 301 -15.36 -25.93 1.12
N ILE A 302 -15.00 -24.75 0.58
CA ILE A 302 -14.51 -24.61 -0.79
C ILE A 302 -13.09 -25.16 -0.87
N THR A 303 -12.77 -25.83 -1.97
CA THR A 303 -11.42 -26.32 -2.23
C THR A 303 -10.74 -25.55 -3.34
N ILE A 304 -9.41 -25.44 -3.28
CA ILE A 304 -8.54 -24.96 -4.35
C ILE A 304 -7.60 -26.10 -4.70
N ASN A 305 -7.66 -26.61 -5.93
CA ASN A 305 -6.88 -27.75 -6.40
C ASN A 305 -6.99 -28.96 -5.43
N GLY A 306 -8.22 -29.25 -4.98
CA GLY A 306 -8.54 -30.34 -4.06
C GLY A 306 -8.12 -30.12 -2.60
N ARG A 307 -7.59 -28.95 -2.24
CA ARG A 307 -7.28 -28.59 -0.84
C ARG A 307 -8.31 -27.62 -0.28
N ALA A 308 -8.92 -27.96 0.86
CA ALA A 308 -9.87 -27.07 1.53
C ALA A 308 -9.24 -25.71 1.88
N LEU A 309 -10.04 -24.65 1.82
CA LEU A 309 -9.67 -23.31 2.27
C LEU A 309 -9.53 -23.27 3.80
N GLN A 310 -8.31 -23.07 4.28
CA GLN A 310 -7.98 -22.97 5.70
C GLN A 310 -7.48 -21.57 6.08
N PHE A 311 -6.98 -20.81 5.10
CA PHE A 311 -6.35 -19.50 5.29
C PHE A 311 -6.87 -18.50 4.25
N GLY A 312 -7.06 -17.23 4.63
CA GLY A 312 -7.29 -16.14 3.67
C GLY A 312 -6.09 -15.94 2.74
N ALA A 313 -4.90 -16.31 3.20
CA ALA A 313 -3.69 -16.42 2.41
C ALA A 313 -3.82 -17.28 1.14
N GLN A 314 -4.65 -18.33 1.16
CA GLN A 314 -4.90 -19.15 -0.03
C GLN A 314 -5.71 -18.40 -1.09
N ILE A 315 -6.62 -17.51 -0.67
CA ILE A 315 -7.39 -16.64 -1.56
C ILE A 315 -6.48 -15.53 -2.12
N ALA A 316 -5.63 -14.95 -1.28
CA ALA A 316 -4.69 -13.89 -1.66
C ALA A 316 -3.69 -14.31 -2.76
N ASP A 317 -3.41 -15.60 -2.93
CA ASP A 317 -2.61 -16.11 -4.06
C ASP A 317 -3.23 -15.83 -5.43
N PHE A 318 -4.55 -15.63 -5.47
CA PHE A 318 -5.32 -15.46 -6.70
C PHE A 318 -5.90 -14.06 -6.85
N ILE A 319 -5.65 -13.16 -5.89
CA ILE A 319 -6.01 -11.76 -5.99
C ILE A 319 -4.89 -11.02 -6.73
N THR A 320 -5.29 -10.15 -7.66
CA THR A 320 -4.40 -9.16 -8.26
C THR A 320 -4.73 -7.76 -7.77
N ILE A 321 -3.69 -6.97 -7.54
CA ILE A 321 -3.75 -5.53 -7.25
C ILE A 321 -3.15 -4.79 -8.44
N LYS A 322 -3.66 -3.58 -8.70
CA LYS A 322 -3.14 -2.69 -9.73
C LYS A 322 -2.92 -1.27 -9.24
N LEU A 323 -2.11 -0.56 -10.00
CA LEU A 323 -2.16 0.89 -10.16
C LEU A 323 -2.26 1.24 -11.64
N VAL A 324 -2.55 2.51 -11.92
CA VAL A 324 -2.64 3.03 -13.28
C VAL A 324 -1.69 4.20 -13.45
N ALA A 325 -0.70 4.03 -14.33
CA ALA A 325 0.13 5.13 -14.80
C ALA A 325 -0.55 5.84 -15.97
N VAL A 326 -0.31 7.13 -16.13
CA VAL A 326 -0.63 7.91 -17.33
C VAL A 326 0.67 8.44 -17.92
N ALA A 327 0.84 8.31 -19.23
CA ALA A 327 2.00 8.82 -19.94
C ALA A 327 1.55 9.62 -21.16
N CYS A 328 2.22 10.74 -21.43
CA CYS A 328 1.95 11.62 -22.57
C CYS A 328 3.24 12.28 -23.06
N ARG A 329 3.14 13.11 -24.11
CA ARG A 329 4.29 13.79 -24.74
C ARG A 329 5.38 12.80 -25.18
N PHE A 330 4.97 11.68 -25.79
CA PHE A 330 5.90 10.63 -26.21
C PHE A 330 6.96 11.19 -27.17
N GLY A 331 8.22 10.81 -26.95
CA GLY A 331 9.36 11.27 -27.76
C GLY A 331 9.86 12.70 -27.45
N GLN A 332 9.19 13.44 -26.56
CA GLN A 332 9.47 14.86 -26.35
C GLN A 332 10.40 15.15 -25.16
N SER A 333 10.46 14.26 -24.16
CA SER A 333 11.31 14.49 -22.98
C SER A 333 12.79 14.55 -23.37
N THR A 334 13.47 15.57 -22.87
CA THR A 334 14.91 15.81 -23.05
C THR A 334 15.73 15.43 -21.81
N THR A 335 15.08 14.83 -20.81
CA THR A 335 15.72 14.39 -19.56
C THR A 335 16.87 13.42 -19.87
N ALA A 336 18.08 13.78 -19.43
CA ALA A 336 19.24 12.92 -19.56
C ALA A 336 19.14 11.74 -18.58
N PRO A 337 19.57 10.52 -18.98
CA PRO A 337 19.64 9.41 -18.05
C PRO A 337 20.70 9.66 -16.98
N GLN A 338 20.51 9.06 -15.81
CA GLN A 338 21.52 8.99 -14.76
C GLN A 338 22.61 7.98 -15.16
N THR A 339 23.87 8.38 -15.04
CA THR A 339 25.02 7.53 -15.43
C THR A 339 25.61 6.72 -14.28
N ALA A 340 25.03 6.82 -13.10
CA ALA A 340 25.39 6.09 -11.90
C ALA A 340 24.13 5.60 -11.19
N CYS A 341 24.29 4.63 -10.28
CA CYS A 341 23.21 4.18 -9.40
C CYS A 341 22.99 5.16 -8.24
N ARG A 342 21.80 5.09 -7.63
CA ARG A 342 21.47 5.84 -6.41
C ARG A 342 22.49 5.52 -5.32
N GLN A 343 23.00 6.55 -4.68
CA GLN A 343 23.99 6.43 -3.62
C GLN A 343 23.65 7.37 -2.47
N ASP A 344 23.65 6.85 -1.24
CA ASP A 344 23.56 7.68 -0.04
C ASP A 344 24.91 8.40 0.18
N SER A 345 24.86 9.69 0.44
CA SER A 345 26.02 10.56 0.59
C SER A 345 26.84 10.14 1.82
N PRO A 346 28.17 9.95 1.70
CA PRO A 346 29.00 9.53 2.82
C PRO A 346 29.14 10.58 3.94
N THR A 347 28.62 11.80 3.74
CA THR A 347 28.78 12.96 4.64
C THR A 347 28.12 12.76 6.01
N GLU A 348 27.24 11.77 6.18
CA GLU A 348 26.60 11.45 7.47
C GLU A 348 27.43 10.49 8.35
N LEU A 349 28.33 9.69 7.77
CA LEU A 349 29.18 8.75 8.51
C LEU A 349 30.43 9.39 9.15
N ALA A 350 30.61 10.71 9.00
CA ALA A 350 31.77 11.45 9.50
C ALA A 350 31.42 12.47 10.60
N ARG A 351 30.33 12.27 11.36
CA ARG A 351 30.16 12.97 12.65
C ARG A 351 30.90 12.19 13.75
N PRO A 352 31.91 12.78 14.41
CA PRO A 352 32.45 12.20 15.64
C PRO A 352 31.33 12.07 16.67
N GLU A 353 31.30 10.96 17.40
CA GLU A 353 30.52 10.80 18.64
C GLU A 353 30.95 11.87 19.66
N GLU A 354 30.49 13.11 19.55
CA GLU A 354 30.51 14.12 20.62
C GLU A 354 29.83 15.42 20.15
N ALA A 355 28.50 15.45 20.21
CA ALA A 355 27.71 16.67 20.37
C ALA A 355 26.27 16.28 20.73
N PHE A 356 26.07 15.88 21.99
CA PHE A 356 24.75 15.80 22.60
C PHE A 356 24.18 17.23 22.70
N VAL A 357 23.45 17.67 21.67
CA VAL A 357 22.69 18.93 21.71
C VAL A 357 21.31 18.62 22.28
N ALA A 358 21.14 18.90 23.57
CA ALA A 358 19.94 18.66 24.36
C ALA A 358 18.74 19.59 24.02
N SER A 359 18.58 20.01 22.76
CA SER A 359 17.45 20.86 22.33
C SER A 359 16.51 20.21 21.30
N ALA A 360 16.75 18.95 20.91
CA ALA A 360 15.87 18.23 19.97
C ALA A 360 14.74 17.41 20.64
N PHE A 361 14.62 17.45 21.97
CA PHE A 361 13.53 16.78 22.72
C PHE A 361 12.52 17.77 23.30
N SER A 362 11.94 18.64 22.46
CA SER A 362 10.78 19.46 22.87
C SER A 362 9.72 19.68 21.78
N ALA A 363 9.67 18.84 20.74
CA ALA A 363 8.60 18.91 19.72
C ALA A 363 7.63 17.70 19.71
N TYR A 364 7.80 16.72 20.60
CA TYR A 364 6.83 15.63 20.77
C TYR A 364 6.56 15.40 22.26
N GLY A 365 5.47 15.98 22.75
CA GLY A 365 4.98 15.75 24.09
C GLY A 365 4.47 14.32 24.24
N TYR A 366 5.21 13.50 24.98
CA TYR A 366 4.71 12.32 25.67
C TYR A 366 5.47 12.18 26.98
N LEU A 367 4.87 12.64 28.08
CA LEU A 367 5.21 12.18 29.42
C LEU A 367 3.97 11.50 30.01
N GLY A 368 3.85 10.21 29.70
CA GLY A 368 3.09 9.27 30.51
C GLY A 368 4.01 8.74 31.61
N THR A 369 3.63 9.00 32.84
CA THR A 369 4.29 8.56 34.09
C THR A 369 4.42 7.05 34.18
N ALA A 370 5.62 6.55 34.48
CA ALA A 370 5.86 5.16 34.86
C ALA A 370 5.38 4.87 36.30
N PRO A 371 4.75 3.72 36.59
CA PRO A 371 4.49 3.30 37.96
C PRO A 371 5.73 2.64 38.59
N GLY A 372 6.06 3.12 39.79
CA GLY A 372 6.75 2.46 40.91
C GLY A 372 7.76 1.33 40.63
N GLN A 373 9.04 1.64 40.82
CA GLN A 373 10.09 0.64 41.06
C GLN A 373 9.77 -0.20 42.30
N ALA A 374 9.63 -1.52 42.11
CA ALA A 374 9.75 -2.49 43.18
C ALA A 374 11.25 -2.66 43.54
N LEU A 375 11.60 -2.28 44.77
CA LEU A 375 12.88 -2.56 45.40
C LEU A 375 13.07 -4.09 45.53
N ARG A 376 14.20 -4.62 45.03
CA ARG A 376 14.74 -5.91 45.45
C ARG A 376 15.87 -5.68 46.46
N PRO A 377 15.95 -6.48 47.53
CA PRO A 377 16.91 -6.28 48.61
C PRO A 377 18.28 -6.87 48.25
N THR A 378 19.33 -6.17 48.65
CA THR A 378 20.71 -6.67 48.69
C THR A 378 20.86 -7.65 49.86
N ARG A 379 21.36 -8.85 49.57
CA ARG A 379 21.95 -9.75 50.57
C ARG A 379 23.40 -9.32 50.79
N ASN A 380 23.76 -9.01 52.05
CA ASN A 380 24.94 -9.53 52.73
C ASN A 380 24.96 -9.06 54.20
N ALA A 381 25.29 -10.02 55.07
CA ALA A 381 25.36 -10.03 56.54
C ALA A 381 24.01 -10.09 57.29
#